data_AF-A0A8X7B7X5-F1
#
_entry.id   AF-A0A8X7B7X5-F1
#
_cell.length_a   1.000
_cell.length_b   1.000
_cell.length_c   1.000
_cell.angle_alpha   90.00
_cell.angle_beta   90.00
_cell.angle_gamma   90.00
#
_symmetry.space_group_name_H-M   'P 1'
#
loop_
_entity.id
_entity.type
_entity.pdbx_description
1 polymer ?
#
loop_
_entity_poly.entity_id
_entity_poly.type
_entity_poly.pdbx_seq_one_letter_code
_entity_poly.pdbx_strand_id
1 'polypeptide(L)'
;MINSIRTLSLPVPTRSENFNLFFQSLERAFLTKKINDEYKSEILINLLGERAHNVLLYIKEEELNDYEKLKSIVLREFQLTPRECLNSFKNAVKSSGETYIQFAARLTANFQYYCSLRKVNSFESLCDLIISDKLFETLNKETATHIGIREAEDWFRPIDLAKECDIYISSRSGSQRNSYYLWIYPRPL
;
A
#
# COMPACT_ATOMS: atom_id res chain seq x y z
N MET A 1 23.63 28.98 3.70
CA MET A 1 22.95 27.70 3.36
C MET A 1 22.21 27.08 4.54
N ILE A 2 22.66 27.22 5.80
CA ILE A 2 22.04 26.59 6.99
C ILE A 2 20.59 27.06 7.31
N ASN A 3 20.14 28.21 6.79
CA ASN A 3 18.81 28.76 7.11
C ASN A 3 17.63 28.16 6.30
N SER A 4 17.86 27.42 5.21
CA SER A 4 16.78 26.78 4.43
C SER A 4 16.27 25.47 5.05
N ILE A 5 17.13 24.78 5.81
CA ILE A 5 16.81 23.51 6.49
C ILE A 5 15.78 23.74 7.62
N ARG A 6 15.87 24.86 8.33
CA ARG A 6 14.92 25.25 9.41
C ARG A 6 13.54 25.68 8.94
N THR A 7 13.31 25.91 7.65
CA THR A 7 12.05 26.51 7.14
C THR A 7 11.04 25.51 6.60
N LEU A 8 11.34 24.21 6.60
CA LEU A 8 10.37 23.17 6.26
C LEU A 8 9.76 22.62 7.55
N SER A 9 8.66 23.23 7.99
CA SER A 9 7.83 22.71 9.08
C SER A 9 6.62 22.02 8.47
N LEU A 10 6.77 20.72 8.16
CA LEU A 10 5.64 19.88 7.77
C LEU A 10 5.24 19.03 8.97
N PRO A 11 3.96 18.99 9.35
CA PRO A 11 3.51 18.14 10.45
C PRO A 11 3.74 16.68 10.07
N VAL A 12 4.47 15.96 10.91
CA VAL A 12 4.64 14.51 10.74
C VAL A 12 3.29 13.83 10.99
N PRO A 13 2.79 13.00 10.07
CA PRO A 13 1.49 12.40 10.22
C PRO A 13 1.46 11.41 11.36
N THR A 14 0.46 11.46 12.23
CA THR A 14 0.33 10.50 13.33
C THR A 14 -0.12 9.11 12.86
N ARG A 15 -0.87 9.05 11.75
CA ARG A 15 -1.45 7.83 11.17
C ARG A 15 -0.75 7.44 9.86
N SER A 16 -0.52 6.15 9.67
CA SER A 16 0.07 5.52 8.48
C SER A 16 -0.55 5.99 7.16
N GLU A 17 -1.88 6.08 7.10
CA GLU A 17 -2.66 6.52 5.92
C GLU A 17 -2.28 7.92 5.40
N ASN A 18 -1.71 8.77 6.25
CA ASN A 18 -1.37 10.15 5.90
C ASN A 18 0.10 10.33 5.49
N PHE A 19 0.94 9.30 5.58
CA PHE A 19 2.35 9.38 5.17
C PHE A 19 2.52 9.68 3.68
N ASN A 20 1.58 9.24 2.85
CA ASN A 20 1.63 9.50 1.41
C ASN A 20 1.45 10.98 1.09
N LEU A 21 0.46 11.61 1.71
CA LEU A 21 0.22 13.05 1.61
C LEU A 21 1.41 13.86 2.15
N PHE A 22 2.04 13.38 3.22
CA PHE A 22 3.25 13.98 3.76
C PHE A 22 4.39 13.94 2.76
N PHE A 23 4.71 12.78 2.17
CA PHE A 23 5.79 12.67 1.19
C PHE A 23 5.51 13.49 -0.08
N GLN A 24 4.27 13.48 -0.58
CA GLN A 24 3.88 14.35 -1.71
C GLN A 24 4.09 15.84 -1.39
N SER A 25 3.70 16.27 -0.19
CA SER A 25 3.88 17.66 0.26
C SER A 25 5.36 18.02 0.44
N LEU A 26 6.13 17.10 1.01
CA LEU A 26 7.57 17.23 1.24
C LEU A 26 8.34 17.35 -0.08
N GLU A 27 8.07 16.47 -1.04
CA GLU A 27 8.73 16.46 -2.35
C GLU A 27 8.39 17.70 -3.15
N ARG A 28 7.12 18.13 -3.11
CA ARG A 28 6.71 19.39 -3.73
C ARG A 28 7.43 20.58 -3.10
N ALA A 29 7.65 20.56 -1.79
CA ALA A 29 8.42 21.59 -1.12
C ALA A 29 9.91 21.55 -1.48
N PHE A 30 10.52 20.37 -1.61
CA PHE A 30 11.89 20.21 -2.10
C PHE A 30 12.07 20.82 -3.49
N LEU A 31 11.15 20.53 -4.42
CA LEU A 31 11.16 21.10 -5.76
C LEU A 31 11.01 22.63 -5.73
N THR A 32 10.04 23.13 -4.96
CA THR A 32 9.74 24.57 -4.89
C THR A 32 10.89 25.38 -4.30
N LYS A 33 11.55 24.83 -3.27
CA LYS A 33 12.67 25.48 -2.59
C LYS A 33 14.03 25.15 -3.21
N LYS A 34 14.08 24.35 -4.28
CA LYS A 34 15.30 23.89 -4.96
C LYS A 34 16.31 23.29 -3.98
N ILE A 35 15.83 22.43 -3.08
CA ILE A 35 16.67 21.75 -2.11
C ILE A 35 17.58 20.75 -2.83
N ASN A 36 18.88 20.83 -2.56
CA ASN A 36 19.86 19.89 -3.12
C ASN A 36 19.63 18.49 -2.54
N ASP A 37 19.87 17.46 -3.35
CA ASP A 37 19.60 16.06 -3.00
C ASP A 37 20.37 15.62 -1.75
N GLU A 38 21.58 16.13 -1.58
CA GLU A 38 22.45 15.87 -0.41
C GLU A 38 21.80 16.25 0.94
N TYR A 39 20.84 17.19 0.96
CA TYR A 39 20.18 17.65 2.18
C TYR A 39 18.80 16.99 2.42
N LYS A 40 18.24 16.29 1.42
CA LYS A 40 16.87 15.77 1.51
C LYS A 40 16.71 14.72 2.61
N SER A 41 17.69 13.82 2.74
CA SER A 41 17.67 12.79 3.78
C SER A 41 17.80 13.37 5.19
N GLU A 42 18.72 14.32 5.38
CA GLU A 42 18.90 15.02 6.66
C GLU A 42 17.61 15.76 7.06
N ILE A 43 16.95 16.44 6.11
CA ILE A 43 15.66 17.11 6.35
C ILE A 43 14.59 16.09 6.73
N LEU A 44 14.49 14.95 6.05
CA LEU A 44 13.51 13.92 6.36
C LEU A 44 13.70 13.33 7.77
N ILE A 45 14.94 13.01 8.16
CA ILE A 45 15.27 12.51 9.50
C ILE A 45 14.88 13.53 10.56
N ASN A 46 15.27 14.80 10.36
CA ASN A 46 14.96 15.88 11.27
C ASN A 46 13.45 16.12 11.41
N LEU A 47 12.70 16.02 10.31
CA LEU A 47 11.24 16.13 10.32
C LEU A 47 10.61 15.01 11.13
N LEU A 48 10.98 13.76 10.89
CA LEU A 48 10.43 12.58 11.56
C LEU A 48 10.69 12.59 13.08
N GLY A 49 11.74 13.28 13.54
CA GLY A 49 12.05 13.46 14.96
C GLY A 49 12.25 12.12 15.67
N GLU A 50 11.55 11.90 16.79
CA GLU A 50 11.65 10.64 17.55
C GLU A 50 11.30 9.41 16.71
N ARG A 51 10.40 9.54 15.73
CA ARG A 51 10.00 8.42 14.85
C ARG A 51 11.10 8.01 13.87
N ALA A 52 12.10 8.85 13.66
CA ALA A 52 13.28 8.48 12.88
C ALA A 52 14.08 7.37 13.57
N HIS A 53 14.01 7.22 14.90
CA HIS A 53 14.83 6.24 15.63
C HIS A 53 14.59 4.81 15.14
N ASN A 54 13.33 4.42 14.93
CA ASN A 54 13.01 3.08 14.40
C ASN A 54 13.54 2.88 12.98
N VAL A 55 13.49 3.92 12.16
CA VAL A 55 13.99 3.91 10.77
C VAL A 55 15.51 3.82 10.74
N LEU A 56 16.19 4.55 11.63
CA LEU A 56 17.64 4.60 11.75
C LEU A 56 18.26 3.27 12.21
N LEU A 57 17.50 2.41 12.91
CA LEU A 57 17.96 1.07 13.29
C LEU A 57 18.16 0.14 12.09
N TYR A 58 17.44 0.37 10.98
CA TYR A 58 17.44 -0.51 9.82
C TYR A 58 18.26 0.02 8.64
N ILE A 59 18.81 1.23 8.73
CA ILE A 59 19.55 1.87 7.64
C ILE A 59 21.06 1.79 7.90
N LYS A 60 21.83 1.42 6.87
CA LYS A 60 23.29 1.50 6.94
C LYS A 60 23.75 2.95 6.76
N GLU A 61 24.89 3.30 7.36
CA GLU A 61 25.45 4.66 7.28
C GLU A 61 25.62 5.15 5.83
N GLU A 62 25.99 4.23 4.94
CA GLU A 62 26.15 4.42 3.50
C GLU A 62 24.85 4.86 2.79
N GLU A 63 23.69 4.47 3.34
CA GLU A 63 22.37 4.67 2.76
C GLU A 63 21.65 5.89 3.34
N LEU A 64 22.17 6.49 4.41
CA LEU A 64 21.61 7.68 5.05
C LEU A 64 21.56 8.89 4.11
N ASN A 65 22.43 8.94 3.10
CA ASN A 65 22.50 10.05 2.15
C ASN A 65 21.59 9.84 0.93
N ASP A 66 20.93 8.68 0.80
CA ASP A 66 20.03 8.36 -0.30
C ASP A 66 18.58 8.56 0.14
N TYR A 67 17.98 9.66 -0.32
CA TYR A 67 16.62 10.04 0.03
C TYR A 67 15.58 8.99 -0.40
N GLU A 68 15.74 8.38 -1.58
CA GLU A 68 14.76 7.41 -2.08
C GLU A 68 14.82 6.11 -1.27
N LYS A 69 16.03 5.66 -0.88
CA LYS A 69 16.16 4.53 0.04
C LYS A 69 15.57 4.85 1.41
N LEU A 70 15.90 6.00 1.99
CA LEU A 70 15.36 6.38 3.29
C LEU A 70 13.83 6.48 3.26
N LYS A 71 13.27 7.15 2.24
CA LYS A 71 11.82 7.19 1.99
C LYS A 71 11.23 5.79 1.88
N SER A 72 11.90 4.86 1.16
CA SER A 72 11.41 3.49 1.04
C SER A 72 11.38 2.74 2.38
N ILE A 73 12.34 3.00 3.29
CA ILE A 73 12.38 2.38 4.63
C ILE A 73 11.30 3.00 5.52
N VAL A 74 11.16 4.33 5.52
CA VAL A 74 10.09 5.02 6.26
C VAL A 74 8.73 4.56 5.77
N LEU A 75 8.56 4.48 4.45
CA LEU A 75 7.36 3.90 3.87
C LEU A 75 7.24 2.46 4.36
N ARG A 76 8.18 1.53 4.16
CA ARG A 76 8.03 0.14 4.65
C ARG A 76 7.59 0.02 6.12
N GLU A 77 8.08 0.87 7.01
CA GLU A 77 7.72 0.87 8.43
C GLU A 77 6.29 1.41 8.68
N PHE A 78 5.82 2.38 7.89
CA PHE A 78 4.56 3.08 8.10
C PHE A 78 3.54 2.90 6.95
N GLN A 79 3.87 2.14 5.93
CA GLN A 79 3.14 1.99 4.67
C GLN A 79 2.12 0.89 4.85
N LEU A 80 0.88 1.28 4.62
CA LEU A 80 -0.21 0.36 4.46
C LEU A 80 0.06 -0.51 3.23
N THR A 81 -0.24 -1.80 3.34
CA THR A 81 -0.32 -2.68 2.18
C THR A 81 -1.27 -2.08 1.14
N PRO A 82 -1.14 -2.40 -0.16
CA PRO A 82 -2.05 -1.88 -1.18
C PRO A 82 -3.53 -2.10 -0.82
N ARG A 83 -3.87 -3.24 -0.19
CA ARG A 83 -5.22 -3.52 0.30
C ARG A 83 -5.67 -2.60 1.41
N GLU A 84 -4.81 -2.33 2.38
CA GLU A 84 -5.11 -1.39 3.45
C GLU A 84 -5.27 0.04 2.89
N CYS A 85 -4.46 0.45 1.91
CA CYS A 85 -4.67 1.72 1.21
C CYS A 85 -6.05 1.80 0.55
N LEU A 86 -6.45 0.76 -0.18
CA LEU A 86 -7.77 0.69 -0.80
C LEU A 86 -8.89 0.71 0.25
N ASN A 87 -8.71 -0.01 1.36
CA ASN A 87 -9.68 -0.06 2.45
C ASN A 87 -9.80 1.30 3.15
N SER A 88 -8.68 1.99 3.39
CA SER A 88 -8.68 3.36 3.91
C SER A 88 -9.37 4.33 2.95
N PHE A 89 -9.17 4.20 1.63
CA PHE A 89 -9.88 5.00 0.63
C PHE A 89 -11.40 4.76 0.67
N LYS A 90 -11.83 3.49 0.64
CA LYS A 90 -13.25 3.11 0.63
C LYS A 90 -14.00 3.54 1.90
N ASN A 91 -13.34 3.43 3.06
CA ASN A 91 -13.93 3.73 4.35
C ASN A 91 -13.62 5.15 4.85
N ALA A 92 -12.97 5.99 4.04
CA ALA A 92 -12.63 7.35 4.44
C ALA A 92 -13.90 8.17 4.69
N VAL A 93 -13.94 8.82 5.85
CA VAL A 93 -15.02 9.76 6.22
C VAL A 93 -14.43 11.16 6.36
N LYS A 94 -15.21 12.19 6.01
CA LYS A 94 -14.81 13.60 6.18
C LYS A 94 -14.61 13.91 7.66
N SER A 95 -13.49 14.52 8.01
CA SER A 95 -13.26 14.96 9.39
C SER A 95 -14.11 16.20 9.73
N SER A 96 -14.42 16.44 11.00
CA SER A 96 -15.26 17.57 11.43
C SER A 96 -14.70 18.93 10.99
N GLY A 97 -13.37 19.12 11.08
CA GLY A 97 -12.68 20.35 10.67
C GLY A 97 -12.24 20.42 9.20
N GLU A 98 -12.57 19.41 8.39
CA GLU A 98 -12.16 19.31 6.98
C GLU A 98 -13.27 19.84 6.07
N THR A 99 -12.94 20.70 5.10
CA THR A 99 -13.86 21.11 4.03
C THR A 99 -14.02 19.98 3.00
N TYR A 100 -15.11 19.98 2.22
CA TYR A 100 -15.27 18.97 1.15
C TYR A 100 -14.18 19.04 0.07
N ILE A 101 -13.61 20.22 -0.19
CA ILE A 101 -12.47 20.38 -1.11
C ILE A 101 -11.25 19.65 -0.56
N GLN A 102 -10.93 19.84 0.72
CA GLN A 102 -9.83 19.14 1.39
C GLN A 102 -10.06 17.62 1.42
N PHE A 103 -11.31 17.19 1.66
CA PHE A 103 -11.66 15.79 1.64
C PHE A 103 -11.51 15.15 0.27
N ALA A 104 -11.98 15.82 -0.79
CA ALA A 104 -11.78 15.36 -2.16
C ALA A 104 -10.29 15.27 -2.52
N ALA A 105 -9.47 16.24 -2.09
CA ALA A 105 -8.02 16.21 -2.29
C ALA A 105 -7.38 15.01 -1.56
N ARG A 106 -7.79 14.73 -0.32
CA ARG A 106 -7.32 13.56 0.44
C ARG A 106 -7.72 12.24 -0.21
N LEU A 107 -8.99 12.10 -0.62
CA LEU A 107 -9.47 10.92 -1.35
C LEU A 107 -8.66 10.69 -2.65
N THR A 108 -8.45 11.76 -3.42
CA THR A 108 -7.68 11.72 -4.67
C THR A 108 -6.25 11.24 -4.43
N ALA A 109 -5.55 11.83 -3.45
CA ALA A 109 -4.18 11.46 -3.13
C ALA A 109 -4.08 10.00 -2.65
N ASN A 110 -5.01 9.55 -1.83
CA ASN A 110 -5.05 8.17 -1.34
C ASN A 110 -5.28 7.17 -2.49
N PHE A 111 -6.20 7.46 -3.41
CA PHE A 111 -6.47 6.59 -4.55
C PHE A 111 -5.33 6.57 -5.55
N GLN A 112 -4.73 7.73 -5.85
CA GLN A 112 -3.55 7.81 -6.72
C GLN A 112 -2.36 7.04 -6.14
N TYR A 113 -2.18 7.11 -4.83
CA TYR A 113 -1.16 6.32 -4.15
C TYR A 113 -1.45 4.81 -4.25
N TYR A 114 -2.69 4.38 -4.04
CA TYR A 114 -3.06 2.99 -4.25
C TYR A 114 -2.75 2.53 -5.69
N CYS A 115 -3.08 3.35 -6.69
CA CYS A 115 -2.76 3.08 -8.09
C CYS A 115 -1.24 2.96 -8.33
N SER A 116 -0.43 3.81 -7.69
CA SER A 116 1.04 3.75 -7.84
C SER A 116 1.62 2.49 -7.22
N LEU A 117 1.11 2.04 -6.07
CA LEU A 117 1.50 0.75 -5.47
C LEU A 117 1.17 -0.45 -6.35
N ARG A 118 0.07 -0.34 -7.09
CA ARG A 118 -0.38 -1.33 -8.09
C ARG A 118 0.27 -1.13 -9.47
N LYS A 119 1.19 -0.17 -9.59
CA LYS A 119 1.91 0.15 -10.84
C LYS A 119 0.98 0.42 -12.03
N VAL A 120 -0.20 0.98 -11.77
CA VAL A 120 -1.18 1.37 -12.81
C VAL A 120 -0.65 2.59 -13.56
N ASN A 121 -0.58 2.49 -14.89
CA ASN A 121 0.04 3.50 -15.75
C ASN A 121 -0.77 3.85 -17.02
N SER A 122 -1.91 3.19 -17.23
CA SER A 122 -2.80 3.40 -18.36
C SER A 122 -4.26 3.31 -17.93
N PHE A 123 -5.16 3.88 -18.73
CA PHE A 123 -6.61 3.77 -18.51
C PHE A 123 -7.06 2.30 -18.47
N GLU A 124 -6.53 1.48 -19.37
CA GLU A 124 -6.80 0.03 -19.39
C GLU A 124 -6.39 -0.64 -18.08
N SER A 125 -5.17 -0.40 -17.59
CA SER A 125 -4.71 -0.97 -16.32
C SER A 125 -5.51 -0.47 -15.11
N LEU A 126 -6.09 0.73 -15.18
CA LEU A 126 -6.99 1.26 -14.16
C LEU A 126 -8.34 0.54 -14.19
N CYS A 127 -8.91 0.32 -15.38
CA CYS A 127 -10.14 -0.45 -15.55
C CYS A 127 -9.96 -1.88 -15.01
N ASP A 128 -8.85 -2.54 -15.38
CA ASP A 128 -8.52 -3.86 -14.86
C ASP A 128 -8.43 -3.86 -13.33
N LEU A 129 -7.78 -2.87 -12.73
CA LEU A 129 -7.64 -2.78 -11.28
C LEU A 129 -9.01 -2.67 -10.60
N ILE A 130 -9.88 -1.79 -11.10
CA ILE A 130 -11.23 -1.60 -10.56
C ILE A 130 -12.05 -2.89 -10.66
N ILE A 131 -11.97 -3.60 -11.80
CA ILE A 131 -12.70 -4.86 -11.99
C ILE A 131 -12.16 -5.96 -11.08
N SER A 132 -10.83 -6.10 -10.97
CA SER A 132 -10.20 -7.07 -10.06
C SER A 132 -10.57 -6.80 -8.60
N ASP A 133 -10.52 -5.54 -8.17
CA ASP A 133 -10.92 -5.16 -6.81
C ASP A 133 -12.40 -5.47 -6.56
N LYS A 134 -13.27 -5.24 -7.56
CA LYS A 134 -14.69 -5.58 -7.46
C LYS A 134 -14.93 -7.08 -7.40
N LEU A 135 -14.22 -7.86 -8.20
CA LEU A 135 -14.28 -9.33 -8.16
C LEU A 135 -13.81 -9.84 -6.80
N PHE A 136 -12.70 -9.31 -6.28
CA PHE A 136 -12.18 -9.66 -4.97
C PHE A 136 -13.19 -9.45 -3.83
N GLU A 137 -13.97 -8.35 -3.87
CA GLU A 137 -15.04 -8.08 -2.89
C GLU A 137 -16.15 -9.14 -2.85
N THR A 138 -16.35 -9.88 -3.95
CA THR A 138 -17.38 -10.93 -4.03
C THR A 138 -16.92 -12.26 -3.43
N LEU A 139 -15.63 -12.40 -3.13
CA LEU A 139 -15.04 -13.65 -2.66
C LEU A 139 -15.41 -13.92 -1.21
N ASN A 140 -15.65 -15.20 -0.89
CA ASN A 140 -15.75 -15.62 0.50
C ASN A 140 -14.38 -15.49 1.20
N LYS A 141 -14.40 -15.50 2.54
CA LYS A 141 -13.20 -15.30 3.38
C LYS A 141 -12.04 -16.24 3.00
N GLU A 142 -12.34 -17.50 2.72
CA GLU A 142 -11.33 -18.52 2.45
C GLU A 142 -10.63 -18.28 1.10
N THR A 143 -11.42 -18.00 0.06
CA THR A 143 -10.91 -17.70 -1.29
C THR A 143 -10.16 -16.37 -1.30
N ALA A 144 -10.70 -15.35 -0.63
CA ALA A 144 -10.03 -14.05 -0.46
C ALA A 144 -8.68 -14.18 0.26
N THR A 145 -8.57 -15.08 1.25
CA THR A 145 -7.31 -15.37 1.95
C THR A 145 -6.28 -16.02 1.01
N HIS A 146 -6.71 -17.00 0.20
CA HIS A 146 -5.84 -17.67 -0.78
C HIS A 146 -5.30 -16.68 -1.82
N ILE A 147 -6.19 -15.91 -2.46
CA ILE A 147 -5.78 -14.83 -3.37
C ILE A 147 -4.88 -13.84 -2.62
N GLY A 148 -5.16 -13.62 -1.34
CA GLY A 148 -4.41 -12.72 -0.51
C GLY A 148 -2.93 -13.03 -0.38
N ILE A 149 -2.62 -14.31 -0.24
CA ILE A 149 -1.26 -14.83 -0.15
C ILE A 149 -0.58 -14.77 -1.53
N ARG A 150 -1.33 -15.06 -2.60
CA ARG A 150 -0.80 -15.10 -3.98
C ARG A 150 -0.46 -13.70 -4.51
N GLU A 151 -1.14 -12.66 -4.03
CA GLU A 151 -0.88 -11.26 -4.39
C GLU A 151 0.22 -10.57 -3.55
N ALA A 152 1.14 -11.33 -2.96
CA ALA A 152 2.21 -10.76 -2.11
C ALA A 152 3.15 -9.81 -2.88
N GLU A 153 3.41 -10.09 -4.17
CA GLU A 153 4.33 -9.33 -5.02
C GLU A 153 3.64 -8.46 -6.07
N ASP A 154 2.56 -8.96 -6.68
CA ASP A 154 1.78 -8.24 -7.69
C ASP A 154 0.29 -8.63 -7.63
N TRP A 155 -0.57 -7.86 -8.26
CA TRP A 155 -2.02 -8.08 -8.29
C TRP A 155 -2.48 -8.78 -9.57
N PHE A 156 -3.55 -9.55 -9.46
CA PHE A 156 -4.10 -10.28 -10.61
C PHE A 156 -4.98 -9.39 -11.49
N ARG A 157 -4.76 -9.44 -12.81
CA ARG A 157 -5.73 -8.91 -13.78
C ARG A 157 -7.05 -9.68 -13.70
N PRO A 158 -8.18 -9.11 -14.16
CA PRO A 158 -9.51 -9.66 -13.89
C PRO A 158 -9.66 -11.14 -14.27
N ILE A 159 -9.18 -11.51 -15.46
CA ILE A 159 -9.28 -12.88 -15.97
C ILE A 159 -8.39 -13.84 -15.20
N ASP A 160 -7.19 -13.41 -14.80
CA ASP A 160 -6.27 -14.27 -14.06
C ASP A 160 -6.70 -14.45 -12.61
N LEU A 161 -7.30 -13.42 -12.00
CA LEU A 161 -7.95 -13.52 -10.70
C LEU A 161 -9.09 -14.54 -10.73
N ALA A 162 -9.95 -14.48 -11.76
CA ALA A 162 -11.05 -15.42 -11.94
C ALA A 162 -10.55 -16.86 -12.09
N LYS A 163 -9.54 -17.09 -12.96
CA LYS A 163 -8.92 -18.40 -13.13
C LYS A 163 -8.33 -18.95 -11.83
N GLU A 164 -7.62 -18.11 -11.08
CA GLU A 164 -7.03 -18.52 -9.80
C GLU A 164 -8.11 -18.92 -8.79
N CYS A 165 -9.23 -18.18 -8.76
CA CYS A 165 -10.39 -18.55 -7.94
C CYS A 165 -10.98 -19.91 -8.37
N ASP A 166 -11.19 -20.13 -9.67
CA ASP A 166 -11.74 -21.38 -10.20
C ASP A 166 -10.84 -22.58 -9.90
N ILE A 167 -9.51 -22.42 -10.01
CA ILE A 167 -8.52 -23.44 -9.66
C ILE A 167 -8.63 -23.79 -8.17
N TYR A 168 -8.63 -22.77 -7.29
CA TYR A 168 -8.73 -22.96 -5.85
C TYR A 168 -10.03 -23.68 -5.47
N ILE A 169 -11.17 -23.22 -6.00
CA ILE A 169 -12.49 -23.81 -5.72
C ILE A 169 -12.53 -25.26 -6.21
N SER A 170 -12.09 -25.54 -7.45
CA SER A 170 -12.08 -26.89 -8.03
C SER A 170 -11.22 -27.87 -7.22
N SER A 171 -10.06 -27.43 -6.73
CA SER A 171 -9.17 -28.25 -5.89
C SER A 171 -9.83 -28.66 -4.56
N ARG A 172 -10.67 -27.78 -4.00
CA ARG A 172 -11.42 -28.05 -2.76
C ARG A 172 -12.66 -28.89 -2.99
N SER A 173 -13.40 -28.66 -4.06
CA SER A 173 -14.55 -29.49 -4.44
C SER A 173 -14.14 -30.93 -4.75
N GLY A 174 -12.95 -31.13 -5.36
CA GLY A 174 -12.34 -32.45 -5.54
C GLY A 174 -11.93 -33.12 -4.22
N SER A 175 -11.40 -32.33 -3.27
CA SER A 175 -10.98 -32.83 -1.94
C SER A 175 -12.16 -33.23 -1.05
N GLN A 176 -13.30 -32.52 -1.15
CA GLN A 176 -14.54 -32.93 -0.47
C GLN A 176 -15.13 -34.21 -1.07
N ARG A 177 -15.08 -34.41 -2.39
CA ARG A 177 -15.52 -35.69 -3.00
C ARG A 177 -14.66 -36.86 -2.54
N ASN A 178 -13.34 -36.69 -2.42
CA ASN A 178 -12.44 -37.77 -2.01
C ASN A 178 -12.57 -38.18 -0.53
N SER A 179 -13.03 -37.27 0.34
CA SER A 179 -13.26 -37.62 1.74
C SER A 179 -14.54 -38.45 1.95
N TYR A 180 -15.55 -38.37 1.07
CA TYR A 180 -16.71 -39.27 1.12
C TYR A 180 -16.40 -40.72 0.72
N TYR A 181 -15.44 -40.95 -0.18
CA TYR A 181 -15.08 -42.32 -0.61
C TYR A 181 -14.23 -43.08 0.42
N LEU A 182 -13.59 -42.39 1.36
CA LEU A 182 -12.79 -43.02 2.43
C LEU A 182 -13.63 -43.55 3.61
N TRP A 183 -14.93 -43.23 3.68
CA TRP A 183 -15.85 -43.75 4.71
C TRP A 183 -16.85 -44.79 4.20
N ILE A 184 -16.97 -44.99 2.88
CA ILE A 184 -18.00 -45.87 2.29
C ILE A 184 -17.46 -47.26 1.90
N TYR A 185 -16.13 -47.46 1.90
CA TYR A 185 -15.53 -48.77 1.63
C TYR A 185 -14.54 -49.16 2.75
N PRO A 186 -14.85 -50.16 3.59
CA PRO A 186 -13.84 -50.76 4.45
C PRO A 186 -12.81 -51.47 3.55
N ARG A 187 -11.52 -51.25 3.81
CA ARG A 187 -10.44 -51.95 3.13
C ARG A 187 -10.63 -53.46 3.32
N PRO A 188 -10.69 -54.28 2.27
CA PRO A 188 -10.67 -55.72 2.42
C PRO A 188 -9.30 -56.15 2.97
N LEU A 189 -9.33 -57.01 3.99
CA LEU A 189 -8.19 -57.77 4.50
C LEU A 189 -7.75 -58.82 3.48
#